data_AF-A0A1Q9DMD8-F1
#
_entry.id   AF-A0A1Q9DMD8-F1
#
_cell.length_a   1.000
_cell.length_b   1.000
_cell.length_c   1.000
_cell.angle_alpha   90.00
_cell.angle_beta   90.00
_cell.angle_gamma   90.00
#
_symmetry.space_group_name_H-M   'P 1'
#
loop_
_entity.id
_entity.type
_entity.pdbx_description
1 polymer ?
#
loop_
_entity_poly.entity_id
_entity_poly.type
_entity_poly.pdbx_seq_one_letter_code
_entity_poly.pdbx_strand_id
1 'polypeptide(L)'
;MPQARGRASPSAARLPRDAETLQEQGEASTEELKPRLRTRLHLTGTFADWKTSFALSRLVQVPKSDGQREDVVRLKLCVKLTSQSFSFQVVSPEKDWSWRLYPRDAQPMRQRVAVAVGDLNAGHGLNFHVVEKEGDIVTVWVEVPVQPPSADVVEVNFQGAGARVWYTLEDTGVQYTGGDGVDLDRYKWMTG
;
A
#
# COMPACT_ATOMS: atom_id res chain seq x y z
N MET A 1 -5.69 22.18 -54.49
CA MET A 1 -6.71 22.25 -53.41
C MET A 1 -6.61 20.98 -52.56
N PRO A 2 -5.85 20.96 -51.45
CA PRO A 2 -5.73 19.77 -50.61
C PRO A 2 -6.89 19.70 -49.61
N GLN A 3 -7.57 18.55 -49.54
CA GLN A 3 -8.65 18.29 -48.59
C GLN A 3 -8.07 17.99 -47.19
N ALA A 4 -8.48 18.77 -46.20
CA ALA A 4 -8.11 18.58 -44.80
C ALA A 4 -8.88 17.38 -44.21
N ARG A 5 -8.14 16.38 -43.74
CA ARG A 5 -8.69 15.23 -42.99
C ARG A 5 -8.98 15.65 -41.55
N GLY A 6 -10.25 15.62 -41.18
CA GLY A 6 -10.71 15.89 -39.82
C GLY A 6 -10.18 14.84 -38.84
N ARG A 7 -9.47 15.29 -37.80
CA ARG A 7 -9.11 14.48 -36.63
C ARG A 7 -10.36 14.28 -35.79
N ALA A 8 -10.83 13.03 -35.68
CA ALA A 8 -11.82 12.63 -34.68
C ALA A 8 -11.21 12.82 -33.29
N SER A 9 -11.89 13.57 -32.43
CA SER A 9 -11.50 13.73 -31.03
C SER A 9 -11.76 12.42 -30.28
N PRO A 10 -10.83 11.93 -29.44
CA PRO A 10 -11.06 10.73 -28.65
C PRO A 10 -12.18 11.01 -27.63
N SER A 11 -13.22 10.18 -27.71
CA SER A 11 -14.34 10.17 -26.78
C SER A 11 -13.83 9.91 -25.37
N ALA A 12 -14.06 10.85 -24.46
CA ALA A 12 -13.72 10.71 -23.05
C ALA A 12 -14.47 9.50 -22.47
N ALA A 13 -13.73 8.43 -22.15
CA ALA A 13 -14.26 7.27 -21.46
C ALA A 13 -14.89 7.72 -20.14
N ARG A 14 -16.21 7.51 -20.01
CA ARG A 14 -16.95 7.73 -18.77
C ARG A 14 -16.40 6.76 -17.73
N LEU A 15 -15.76 7.29 -16.69
CA LEU A 15 -15.43 6.51 -15.49
C LEU A 15 -16.74 5.97 -14.88
N PRO A 16 -16.84 4.68 -14.56
CA PRO A 16 -17.99 4.13 -13.87
C PRO A 16 -18.17 4.81 -12.51
N ARG A 17 -19.41 5.20 -12.22
CA ARG A 17 -19.85 5.98 -11.04
C ARG A 17 -20.33 5.08 -9.90
N ASP A 18 -19.80 3.87 -9.81
CA ASP A 18 -20.12 2.96 -8.72
C ASP A 18 -19.17 3.25 -7.56
N ALA A 19 -19.44 4.36 -6.87
CA ALA A 19 -18.89 4.61 -5.55
C ALA A 19 -19.55 3.61 -4.59
N GLU A 20 -19.04 2.37 -4.59
CA GLU A 20 -19.37 1.36 -3.60
C GLU A 20 -19.20 1.99 -2.21
N THR A 21 -20.29 1.98 -1.44
CA THR A 21 -20.36 2.43 -0.06
C THR A 21 -19.24 1.76 0.74
N LEU A 22 -18.21 2.52 1.09
CA LEU A 22 -17.13 2.07 1.97
C LEU A 22 -17.76 1.70 3.32
N GLN A 23 -17.82 0.40 3.62
CA GLN A 23 -18.22 -0.07 4.94
C GLN A 23 -17.17 0.41 5.95
N GLU A 24 -17.61 1.24 6.90
CA GLU A 24 -16.84 1.55 8.10
C GLU A 24 -16.66 0.24 8.88
N GLN A 25 -15.49 -0.38 8.72
CA GLN A 25 -15.13 -1.54 9.53
C GLN A 25 -15.14 -1.11 10.99
N GLY A 26 -15.80 -1.90 11.84
CA GLY A 26 -15.89 -1.65 13.27
C GLY A 26 -14.51 -1.35 13.84
N GLU A 27 -14.34 -0.11 14.30
CA GLU A 27 -13.08 0.34 14.89
C GLU A 27 -12.80 -0.55 16.10
N ALA A 28 -11.71 -1.32 16.05
CA ALA A 28 -11.24 -2.08 17.20
C ALA A 28 -11.17 -1.13 18.41
N SER A 29 -11.51 -1.65 19.59
CA SER A 29 -11.55 -0.81 20.78
C SER A 29 -10.15 -0.21 21.01
N THR A 30 -10.08 1.09 21.32
CA THR A 30 -8.81 1.83 21.39
C THR A 30 -7.80 1.23 22.39
N GLU A 31 -8.30 0.49 23.38
CA GLU A 31 -7.50 -0.22 24.39
C GLU A 31 -6.74 -1.43 23.83
N GLU A 32 -7.28 -2.12 22.81
CA GLU A 32 -6.64 -3.29 22.19
C GLU A 32 -5.45 -2.92 21.28
N LEU A 33 -5.31 -1.63 20.97
CA LEU A 33 -4.28 -1.10 20.07
C LEU A 33 -3.04 -0.55 20.82
N LYS A 34 -2.83 -0.93 22.08
CA LYS A 34 -1.66 -0.48 22.85
C LYS A 34 -0.40 -1.30 22.49
N PRO A 35 0.76 -0.66 22.25
CA PRO A 35 0.94 0.79 22.13
C PRO A 35 0.44 1.34 20.79
N ARG A 36 -0.17 2.52 20.80
CA ARG A 36 -0.73 3.17 19.61
C ARG A 36 0.37 3.87 18.83
N LEU A 37 0.43 3.62 17.52
CA LEU A 37 1.34 4.36 16.65
C LEU A 37 0.85 5.79 16.44
N ARG A 38 1.69 6.77 16.75
CA ARG A 38 1.38 8.19 16.52
C ARG A 38 1.49 8.58 15.05
N THR A 39 2.53 8.10 14.39
CA THR A 39 2.78 8.33 12.97
C THR A 39 1.72 7.62 12.12
N ARG A 40 1.17 8.31 11.13
CA ARG A 40 0.27 7.70 10.14
C ARG A 40 1.08 7.19 8.96
N LEU A 41 0.75 6.01 8.48
CA LEU A 41 1.37 5.42 7.31
C LEU A 41 0.34 5.23 6.21
N HIS A 42 0.73 5.49 4.97
CA HIS A 42 -0.11 5.38 3.79
C HIS A 42 0.60 4.55 2.73
N LEU A 43 -0.18 3.82 1.94
CA LEU A 43 0.32 3.32 0.66
C LEU A 43 0.22 4.44 -0.38
N THR A 44 1.23 4.57 -1.22
CA THR A 44 1.19 5.48 -2.37
C THR A 44 1.72 4.77 -3.60
N GLY A 45 1.21 5.13 -4.78
CA GLY A 45 1.49 4.47 -6.04
C GLY A 45 0.80 5.19 -7.18
N THR A 46 0.77 4.57 -8.35
CA THR A 46 0.05 5.08 -9.53
C THR A 46 -1.41 5.37 -9.20
N PHE A 47 -2.05 4.50 -8.42
CA PHE A 47 -3.46 4.64 -8.00
C PHE A 47 -3.75 5.88 -7.14
N ALA A 48 -2.74 6.48 -6.53
CA ALA A 48 -2.86 7.67 -5.68
C ALA A 48 -2.20 8.90 -6.33
N ASP A 49 -1.86 8.84 -7.62
CA ASP A 49 -1.03 9.84 -8.32
C ASP A 49 0.27 10.16 -7.57
N TRP A 50 0.85 9.17 -6.86
CA TRP A 50 2.02 9.37 -5.99
C TRP A 50 1.84 10.48 -4.94
N LYS A 51 0.60 10.73 -4.48
CA LYS A 51 0.36 11.63 -3.34
C LYS A 51 0.77 10.94 -2.05
N THR A 52 1.44 11.66 -1.15
CA THR A 52 1.88 11.14 0.15
C THR A 52 0.76 11.13 1.20
N SER A 53 -0.34 11.83 0.92
CA SER A 53 -1.58 11.76 1.69
C SER A 53 -2.75 11.36 0.78
N PHE A 54 -3.22 10.12 0.95
CA PHE A 54 -4.42 9.63 0.29
C PHE A 54 -5.24 8.84 1.31
N ALA A 55 -6.40 9.37 1.70
CA ALA A 55 -7.14 8.89 2.87
C ALA A 55 -7.50 7.40 2.78
N LEU A 56 -7.87 6.92 1.58
CA LEU A 56 -8.26 5.54 1.34
C LEU A 56 -7.10 4.55 1.39
N SER A 57 -5.85 5.01 1.30
CA SER A 57 -4.67 4.14 1.42
C SER A 57 -4.03 4.17 2.80
N ARG A 58 -4.71 4.74 3.80
CA ARG A 58 -4.21 4.77 5.17
C ARG A 58 -4.13 3.34 5.73
N LEU A 59 -2.95 2.98 6.23
CA LEU A 59 -2.75 1.73 6.95
C LEU A 59 -3.37 1.84 8.35
N VAL A 60 -4.09 0.80 8.76
CA VAL A 60 -4.76 0.70 10.05
C VAL A 60 -3.99 -0.24 10.96
N GLN A 61 -3.68 0.21 12.17
CA GLN A 61 -3.01 -0.64 13.17
C GLN A 61 -3.94 -1.79 13.58
N VAL A 62 -3.38 -3.00 13.70
CA VAL A 62 -4.11 -4.16 14.22
C VAL A 62 -3.74 -4.44 15.68
N PRO A 63 -4.65 -5.04 16.46
CA PRO A 63 -4.31 -5.57 17.77
C PRO A 63 -3.12 -6.52 17.69
N LYS A 64 -2.33 -6.52 18.76
CA LYS A 64 -1.15 -7.37 18.83
C LYS A 64 -1.56 -8.84 18.86
N SER A 65 -0.95 -9.67 18.02
CA SER A 65 -1.15 -11.12 18.04
C SER A 65 -0.18 -11.80 19.01
N ASP A 66 -0.55 -12.97 19.53
CA ASP A 66 0.36 -13.81 20.32
C ASP A 66 1.68 -14.05 19.56
N GLY A 67 2.80 -13.88 20.25
CA GLY A 67 4.15 -14.02 19.69
C GLY A 67 4.63 -12.85 18.82
N GLN A 68 3.84 -11.79 18.62
CA GLN A 68 4.35 -10.55 18.04
C GLN A 68 5.36 -9.89 18.98
N ARG A 69 6.46 -9.37 18.42
CA ARG A 69 7.49 -8.67 19.21
C ARG A 69 6.92 -7.39 19.85
N GLU A 70 7.43 -7.02 21.02
CA GLU A 70 7.02 -5.79 21.73
C GLU A 70 7.48 -4.50 21.03
N ASP A 71 8.55 -4.58 20.25
CA ASP A 71 9.18 -3.45 19.60
C ASP A 71 8.71 -3.22 18.16
N VAL A 72 7.60 -3.85 17.77
CA VAL A 72 7.01 -3.68 16.43
C VAL A 72 5.50 -3.45 16.50
N VAL A 73 5.03 -2.53 15.66
CA VAL A 73 3.60 -2.34 15.41
C VAL A 73 3.27 -2.91 14.04
N ARG A 74 2.15 -3.64 13.96
CA ARG A 74 1.62 -4.20 12.72
C ARG A 74 0.44 -3.36 12.25
N LEU A 75 0.45 -3.01 10.97
CA LEU A 75 -0.63 -2.31 10.29
C LEU A 75 -1.07 -3.09 9.06
N LYS A 76 -2.29 -2.82 8.59
CA LYS A 76 -2.85 -3.42 7.39
C LYS A 76 -3.67 -2.47 6.54
N LEU A 77 -3.81 -2.79 5.25
CA LEU A 77 -4.81 -2.22 4.35
C LEU A 77 -5.32 -3.33 3.40
N CYS A 78 -6.65 -3.51 3.36
CA CYS A 78 -7.30 -4.44 2.44
C CYS A 78 -7.68 -3.73 1.13
N VAL A 79 -7.19 -4.24 0.02
CA VAL A 79 -7.33 -3.67 -1.31
C VAL A 79 -8.03 -4.68 -2.23
N LYS A 80 -9.13 -4.29 -2.86
CA LYS A 80 -9.73 -5.02 -4.00
C LYS A 80 -9.03 -4.57 -5.28
N LEU A 81 -8.44 -5.52 -6.00
CA LEU A 81 -7.63 -5.22 -7.16
C LEU A 81 -8.47 -4.86 -8.39
N THR A 82 -8.18 -3.74 -9.04
CA THR A 82 -8.82 -3.35 -10.31
C THR A 82 -7.99 -3.74 -11.54
N SER A 83 -6.85 -4.38 -11.34
CA SER A 83 -5.98 -4.91 -12.39
C SER A 83 -5.12 -6.04 -11.83
N GLN A 84 -4.41 -6.76 -12.70
CA GLN A 84 -3.56 -7.87 -12.28
C GLN A 84 -2.31 -7.44 -11.49
N SER A 85 -1.97 -6.15 -11.51
CA SER A 85 -0.87 -5.60 -10.71
C SER A 85 -1.31 -4.44 -9.82
N PHE A 86 -0.65 -4.33 -8.67
CA PHE A 86 -0.77 -3.21 -7.75
C PHE A 86 0.62 -2.86 -7.19
N SER A 87 1.12 -1.69 -7.53
CA SER A 87 2.46 -1.22 -7.20
C SER A 87 2.40 -0.08 -6.19
N PHE A 88 3.21 -0.14 -5.13
CA PHE A 88 3.15 0.85 -4.07
C PHE A 88 4.48 1.08 -3.33
N GLN A 89 4.53 2.16 -2.57
CA GLN A 89 5.49 2.42 -1.49
C GLN A 89 4.73 2.74 -0.20
N VAL A 90 5.38 2.58 0.94
CA VAL A 90 4.82 3.01 2.24
C VAL A 90 5.46 4.33 2.61
N VAL A 91 4.63 5.35 2.88
CA VAL A 91 5.08 6.71 3.21
C VAL A 91 4.41 7.20 4.49
N SER A 92 5.03 8.20 5.13
CA SER A 92 4.41 8.98 6.20
C SER A 92 4.07 10.36 5.65
N PRO A 93 2.80 10.78 5.63
CA PRO A 93 2.42 12.13 5.19
C PRO A 93 3.15 13.23 5.96
N GLU A 94 3.48 12.98 7.24
CA GLU A 94 4.21 13.92 8.10
C GLU A 94 5.67 14.10 7.69
N LYS A 95 6.24 13.14 6.97
CA LYS A 95 7.60 13.17 6.43
C LYS A 95 7.64 13.35 4.92
N ASP A 96 6.50 13.33 4.24
CA ASP A 96 6.39 13.38 2.78
C ASP A 96 7.37 12.37 2.13
N TRP A 97 8.12 12.78 1.11
CA TRP A 97 9.10 11.93 0.45
C TRP A 97 10.46 11.86 1.16
N SER A 98 10.63 12.55 2.29
CA SER A 98 11.86 12.45 3.09
C SER A 98 11.97 11.14 3.87
N TRP A 99 10.90 10.34 3.88
CA TRP A 99 10.90 8.99 4.44
C TRP A 99 9.97 8.06 3.69
N ARG A 100 10.45 6.86 3.33
CA ARG A 100 9.64 5.81 2.70
C ARG A 100 10.19 4.41 2.99
N LEU A 101 9.33 3.40 2.90
CA LEU A 101 9.77 2.00 2.82
C LEU A 101 9.81 1.56 1.36
N TYR A 102 10.84 0.80 1.00
CA TYR A 102 11.00 0.19 -0.31
C TYR A 102 11.60 -1.23 -0.19
N PRO A 103 11.38 -2.12 -1.17
CA PRO A 103 11.94 -3.47 -1.11
C PRO A 103 13.47 -3.40 -1.21
N ARG A 104 14.17 -4.09 -0.29
CA ARG A 104 15.64 -4.15 -0.34
C ARG A 104 16.12 -5.04 -1.49
N ASP A 105 15.39 -6.12 -1.73
CA ASP A 105 15.71 -7.16 -2.68
C ASP A 105 14.49 -7.42 -3.58
N ALA A 106 14.74 -7.91 -4.81
CA ALA A 106 13.69 -8.27 -5.77
C ALA A 106 13.03 -9.63 -5.39
N GLN A 107 12.53 -9.74 -4.16
CA GLN A 107 11.87 -10.95 -3.66
C GLN A 107 10.34 -10.87 -3.82
N PRO A 108 9.68 -12.01 -4.10
CA PRO A 108 8.22 -12.07 -4.14
C PRO A 108 7.59 -11.64 -2.81
N MET A 109 6.66 -10.69 -2.88
CA MET A 109 6.00 -10.11 -1.70
C MET A 109 4.96 -10.99 -1.01
N ARG A 110 4.63 -12.17 -1.57
CA ARG A 110 3.80 -13.15 -0.86
C ARG A 110 4.46 -13.62 0.45
N GLN A 111 5.76 -13.42 0.59
CA GLN A 111 6.50 -13.67 1.80
C GLN A 111 6.85 -12.36 2.51
N ARG A 112 7.16 -12.43 3.81
CA ARG A 112 7.66 -11.28 4.59
C ARG A 112 8.99 -10.82 4.02
N VAL A 113 8.97 -9.76 3.23
CA VAL A 113 10.19 -9.18 2.66
C VAL A 113 10.79 -8.18 3.64
N ALA A 114 12.12 -8.23 3.79
CA ALA A 114 12.86 -7.19 4.49
C ALA A 114 12.83 -5.91 3.64
N VAL A 115 12.56 -4.79 4.30
CA VAL A 115 12.48 -3.49 3.63
C VAL A 115 13.65 -2.61 4.03
N ALA A 116 14.03 -1.72 3.13
CA ALA A 116 14.94 -0.63 3.44
C ALA A 116 14.14 0.65 3.71
N VAL A 117 14.74 1.54 4.51
CA VAL A 117 14.23 2.88 4.73
C VAL A 117 14.94 3.82 3.74
N GLY A 118 14.15 4.52 2.94
CA GLY A 118 14.61 5.51 1.97
C GLY A 118 14.25 6.93 2.35
N ASP A 119 14.80 7.88 1.61
CA ASP A 119 14.58 9.32 1.70
C ASP A 119 14.28 9.87 0.30
N LEU A 120 14.47 11.18 0.04
CA LEU A 120 14.23 11.77 -1.28
C LEU A 120 15.01 11.10 -2.43
N ASN A 121 16.18 10.55 -2.14
CA ASN A 121 17.07 9.95 -3.12
C ASN A 121 16.99 8.41 -3.09
N ALA A 122 17.09 7.83 -1.90
CA ALA A 122 17.09 6.39 -1.71
C ALA A 122 15.67 5.81 -1.86
N GLY A 123 15.56 4.70 -2.58
CA GLY A 123 14.28 4.03 -2.83
C GLY A 123 13.42 4.66 -3.93
N HIS A 124 13.90 5.69 -4.63
CA HIS A 124 13.16 6.26 -5.76
C HIS A 124 13.01 5.22 -6.88
N GLY A 125 11.77 5.01 -7.36
CA GLY A 125 11.46 4.03 -8.40
C GLY A 125 11.47 2.56 -7.93
N LEU A 126 11.74 2.29 -6.65
CA LEU A 126 11.72 0.94 -6.09
C LEU A 126 10.39 0.69 -5.39
N ASN A 127 9.50 -0.03 -6.06
CA ASN A 127 8.15 -0.27 -5.58
C ASN A 127 7.95 -1.71 -5.12
N PHE A 128 7.08 -1.86 -4.13
CA PHE A 128 6.41 -3.11 -3.83
C PHE A 128 5.45 -3.46 -4.97
N HIS A 129 5.40 -4.73 -5.37
CA HIS A 129 4.52 -5.20 -6.43
C HIS A 129 3.70 -6.39 -5.93
N VAL A 130 2.38 -6.25 -6.02
CA VAL A 130 1.42 -7.35 -5.87
C VAL A 130 0.97 -7.76 -7.26
N VAL A 131 0.96 -9.06 -7.53
CA VAL A 131 0.51 -9.64 -8.81
C VAL A 131 -0.48 -10.75 -8.50
N GLU A 132 -1.74 -10.50 -8.80
CA GLU A 132 -2.88 -11.40 -8.55
C GLU A 132 -3.93 -11.21 -9.65
N LYS A 133 -5.13 -11.82 -9.54
CA LYS A 133 -6.18 -11.62 -10.54
C LYS A 133 -6.91 -10.31 -10.28
N GLU A 134 -7.43 -9.70 -11.34
CA GLU A 134 -8.40 -8.62 -11.21
C GLU A 134 -9.61 -9.11 -10.39
N GLY A 135 -10.04 -8.30 -9.43
CA GLY A 135 -11.12 -8.61 -8.50
C GLY A 135 -10.67 -9.30 -7.21
N ASP A 136 -9.45 -9.87 -7.14
CA ASP A 136 -8.93 -10.46 -5.91
C ASP A 136 -8.81 -9.39 -4.82
N ILE A 137 -9.03 -9.78 -3.57
CA ILE A 137 -8.85 -8.92 -2.40
C ILE A 137 -7.54 -9.31 -1.73
N VAL A 138 -6.65 -8.34 -1.54
CA VAL A 138 -5.37 -8.52 -0.87
C VAL A 138 -5.30 -7.69 0.39
N THR A 139 -4.75 -8.24 1.48
CA THR A 139 -4.35 -7.43 2.63
C THR A 139 -2.87 -7.16 2.56
N VAL A 140 -2.49 -5.90 2.38
CA VAL A 140 -1.11 -5.45 2.55
C VAL A 140 -0.83 -5.30 4.03
N TRP A 141 0.19 -5.99 4.52
CA TRP A 141 0.65 -5.94 5.90
C TRP A 141 1.97 -5.19 5.99
N VAL A 142 2.09 -4.35 7.02
CA VAL A 142 3.32 -3.60 7.31
C VAL A 142 3.65 -3.76 8.79
N GLU A 143 4.83 -4.30 9.09
CA GLU A 143 5.44 -4.23 10.42
C GLU A 143 6.49 -3.13 10.43
N VAL A 144 6.39 -2.21 11.38
CA VAL A 144 7.39 -1.17 11.59
C VAL A 144 8.00 -1.26 12.99
N PRO A 145 9.32 -1.10 13.12
CA PRO A 145 9.95 -1.00 14.43
C PRO A 145 9.51 0.31 15.08
N VAL A 146 9.29 0.25 16.39
CA VAL A 146 8.95 1.42 17.21
C VAL A 146 10.01 1.62 18.28
N GLN A 147 10.12 2.84 18.80
CA GLN A 147 10.94 3.06 19.98
C GLN A 147 10.38 2.22 21.15
N PRO A 148 11.23 1.70 22.06
CA PRO A 148 10.78 0.87 23.17
C PRO A 148 9.59 1.52 23.87
N PRO A 149 8.49 0.77 24.11
CA PRO A 149 7.26 1.36 24.63
C PRO A 149 7.50 1.79 26.07
N SER A 150 7.80 3.08 26.27
CA SER A 150 7.74 3.75 27.57
C SER A 150 6.35 4.35 27.83
N ALA A 151 5.47 4.31 26.83
CA ALA A 151 4.18 4.98 26.84
C ALA A 151 3.12 4.22 26.01
N ASP A 152 1.84 4.55 26.26
CA ASP A 152 0.67 4.09 25.49
C ASP A 152 0.71 4.49 24.01
N VAL A 153 1.56 5.47 23.67
CA VAL A 153 1.73 6.00 22.32
C VAL A 153 3.21 5.90 21.95
N VAL A 154 3.49 5.33 20.78
CA VAL A 154 4.84 5.10 20.26
C VAL A 154 5.05 5.77 18.91
N GLU A 155 6.30 6.11 18.62
CA GLU A 155 6.73 6.64 17.32
C GLU A 155 7.46 5.56 16.52
N VAL A 156 7.37 5.65 15.19
CA VAL A 156 8.16 4.79 14.29
C VAL A 156 9.64 5.06 14.53
N ASN A 157 10.43 3.99 14.70
CA ASN A 157 11.87 4.10 14.67
C ASN A 157 12.35 4.14 13.21
N PHE A 158 12.48 5.35 12.68
CA PHE A 158 12.90 5.59 11.30
C PHE A 158 14.37 5.23 11.01
N GLN A 159 15.19 4.96 12.03
CA GLN A 159 16.61 4.61 11.88
C GLN A 159 16.86 3.10 12.03
N GLY A 160 15.87 2.35 12.53
CA GLY A 160 16.00 0.92 12.76
C GLY A 160 15.79 0.11 11.47
N ALA A 161 16.70 -0.81 11.19
CA ALA A 161 16.38 -1.93 10.29
C ALA A 161 15.29 -2.81 10.92
N GLY A 162 14.51 -3.50 10.09
CA GLY A 162 13.59 -4.54 10.58
C GLY A 162 12.11 -4.30 10.33
N ALA A 163 11.75 -3.24 9.60
CA ALA A 163 10.42 -3.18 9.01
C ALA A 163 10.23 -4.34 8.00
N ARG A 164 8.99 -4.77 7.83
CA ARG A 164 8.62 -5.86 6.92
C ARG A 164 7.33 -5.51 6.21
N VAL A 165 7.25 -5.90 4.95
CA VAL A 165 6.03 -5.76 4.16
C VAL A 165 5.73 -7.12 3.54
N TRP A 166 4.46 -7.48 3.48
CA TRP A 166 3.96 -8.64 2.73
C TRP A 166 2.51 -8.42 2.38
N TYR A 167 1.92 -9.35 1.63
CA TYR A 167 0.48 -9.40 1.49
C TYR A 167 -0.09 -10.81 1.66
N THR A 168 -1.37 -10.88 1.97
CA THR A 168 -2.18 -12.10 1.98
C THR A 168 -3.37 -11.93 1.04
N LEU A 169 -3.89 -13.04 0.51
CA LEU A 169 -5.18 -13.07 -0.17
C LEU A 169 -6.29 -13.19 0.88
N GLU A 170 -7.37 -12.45 0.69
CA GLU A 170 -8.54 -12.46 1.54
C GLU A 170 -9.81 -12.58 0.69
N ASP A 171 -10.92 -12.97 1.31
CA ASP A 171 -12.23 -13.06 0.64
C ASP A 171 -13.15 -11.86 0.96
N THR A 172 -12.80 -11.03 1.96
CA THR A 172 -13.66 -9.95 2.48
C THR A 172 -12.84 -8.75 2.99
N GLY A 173 -13.55 -7.72 3.47
CA GLY A 173 -12.95 -6.64 4.22
C GLY A 173 -12.31 -5.55 3.37
N VAL A 174 -12.81 -5.32 2.15
CA VAL A 174 -12.33 -4.27 1.24
C VAL A 174 -12.39 -2.89 1.92
N GLN A 175 -11.25 -2.23 2.02
CA GLN A 175 -11.14 -0.84 2.49
C GLN A 175 -10.88 0.12 1.32
N TYR A 176 -10.23 -0.38 0.27
CA TYR A 176 -9.86 0.39 -0.89
C TYR A 176 -9.98 -0.47 -2.15
N THR A 177 -10.25 0.16 -3.29
CA THR A 177 -10.28 -0.50 -4.60
C THR A 177 -9.28 0.20 -5.51
N GLY A 178 -8.30 -0.54 -6.05
CA GLY A 178 -7.27 0.06 -6.90
C GLY A 178 -6.32 -0.94 -7.55
N GLY A 179 -5.49 -0.44 -8.47
CA GLY A 179 -4.58 -1.21 -9.29
C GLY A 179 -3.76 -0.28 -10.20
N ASP A 180 -2.76 -0.82 -10.89
CA ASP A 180 -1.92 -0.03 -11.79
C ASP A 180 -2.54 0.16 -13.19
N GLY A 181 -3.64 -0.55 -13.49
CA GLY A 181 -4.25 -0.57 -14.82
C GLY A 181 -3.43 -1.35 -15.86
N VAL A 182 -2.48 -2.18 -15.40
CA VAL A 182 -1.65 -3.02 -16.27
C VAL A 182 -2.35 -4.37 -16.49
N ASP A 183 -2.54 -4.70 -17.76
CA ASP A 183 -3.02 -5.99 -18.23
C ASP A 183 -1.81 -6.87 -18.58
N LEU A 184 -1.42 -7.76 -17.65
CA LEU A 184 -0.26 -8.63 -17.79
C LEU A 184 -0.47 -9.71 -18.85
N ASP A 185 -1.71 -10.00 -19.23
CA ASP A 185 -2.01 -10.98 -20.27
C ASP A 185 -1.46 -10.55 -21.64
N ARG A 186 -1.31 -9.23 -21.87
CA ARG A 186 -0.65 -8.66 -23.06
C ARG A 186 0.85 -8.94 -23.13
N TYR A 187 1.44 -9.33 -22.02
CA TYR A 187 2.87 -9.53 -21.83
C TYR A 187 3.26 -10.99 -21.64
N LYS A 188 2.34 -11.93 -21.83
CA LYS A 188 2.59 -13.39 -21.75
C LYS A 188 3.75 -13.88 -22.63
N TRP A 189 4.10 -13.14 -23.69
CA TRP A 189 5.25 -13.44 -24.54
C TRP A 189 6.61 -13.19 -23.87
N MET A 190 6.67 -12.41 -22.79
CA MET A 190 7.90 -12.19 -22.00
C MET A 190 8.11 -13.26 -20.91
N THR A 191 7.08 -14.03 -20.59
CA THR A 191 7.12 -15.10 -19.59
C THR A 191 7.23 -16.49 -20.21
N GLY A 192 7.50 -16.57 -21.52
CA GLY A 192 7.69 -17.79 -22.30
C GLY A 192 9.15 -18.25 -22.36
#